data_AF-A0A2N6CGP7-F1
#
_entry.id   AF-A0A2N6CGP7-F1
#
_cell.length_a   1.000
_cell.length_b   1.000
_cell.length_c   1.000
_cell.angle_alpha   90.00
_cell.angle_beta   90.00
_cell.angle_gamma   90.00
#
_symmetry.space_group_name_H-M   'P 1'
#
loop_
_entity.id
_entity.type
_entity.pdbx_description
1 polymer ?
#
loop_
_entity_poly.entity_id
_entity_poly.type
_entity_poly.pdbx_seq_one_letter_code
_entity_poly.pdbx_strand_id
1 'polypeptide(L)'
;MNRSASLYKRLLKTHHHELRKIVTDKSGSYGVAHRELIPDTIHDPSQYANNRAEVSHQPTRVRERGMRRFKSAHQAQRFLGVHAAVCSLFNLGRHLISAKHYRSTRQRACSSWEWATGP
;
A
#
# COMPACT_ATOMS: atom_id res chain seq x y z
N MET A 1 17.40 -13.75 6.49
CA MET A 1 16.04 -13.55 5.96
C MET A 1 16.08 -12.49 4.87
N ASN A 2 15.51 -12.75 3.68
CA ASN A 2 15.55 -11.79 2.57
C ASN A 2 14.52 -10.64 2.75
N ARG A 3 14.58 -9.60 1.91
CA ARG A 3 13.67 -8.44 2.02
C ARG A 3 12.19 -8.82 1.89
N SER A 4 11.88 -9.80 1.03
CA SER A 4 10.51 -10.28 0.78
C SER A 4 9.94 -11.01 2.01
N ALA A 5 10.75 -11.79 2.70
CA ALA A 5 10.37 -12.44 3.94
C ALA A 5 10.12 -11.43 5.06
N SER A 6 10.95 -10.37 5.18
CA SER A 6 10.66 -9.26 6.11
C SER A 6 9.36 -8.53 5.79
N LEU A 7 9.05 -8.36 4.49
CA LEU A 7 7.78 -7.79 4.06
C LEU A 7 6.60 -8.69 4.46
N TYR A 8 6.68 -10.00 4.23
CA TYR A 8 5.62 -10.95 4.57
C TYR A 8 5.36 -10.98 6.08
N LYS A 9 6.42 -11.03 6.91
CA LYS A 9 6.25 -10.94 8.37
C LYS A 9 5.52 -9.66 8.79
N ARG A 10 5.84 -8.52 8.18
CA ARG A 10 5.15 -7.26 8.46
C ARG A 10 3.68 -7.32 8.03
N LEU A 11 3.38 -7.84 6.84
CA LEU A 11 2.00 -7.98 6.35
C LEU A 11 1.18 -8.91 7.24
N LEU A 12 1.72 -10.06 7.62
CA LEU A 12 1.08 -11.01 8.53
C LEU A 12 0.81 -10.41 9.91
N LYS A 13 1.73 -9.58 10.42
CA LYS A 13 1.53 -8.87 11.68
C LYS A 13 0.43 -7.80 11.59
N THR A 14 0.33 -7.11 10.45
CA THR A 14 -0.66 -6.05 10.23
C THR A 14 -2.04 -6.60 9.91
N HIS A 15 -2.13 -7.71 9.19
CA HIS A 15 -3.38 -8.35 8.79
C HIS A 15 -3.61 -9.59 9.64
N HIS A 16 -4.47 -9.48 10.66
CA HIS A 16 -4.79 -10.57 11.60
C HIS A 16 -5.71 -11.66 11.03
N HIS A 17 -5.86 -11.72 9.70
CA HIS A 17 -6.75 -12.66 9.02
C HIS A 17 -5.95 -13.72 8.28
N GLU A 18 -6.55 -14.91 8.16
CA GLU A 18 -5.97 -16.01 7.40
C GLU A 18 -5.80 -15.64 5.93
N LEU A 19 -4.55 -15.73 5.44
CA LEU A 19 -4.21 -15.46 4.05
C LEU A 19 -4.54 -16.68 3.18
N ARG A 20 -5.59 -16.57 2.37
CA ARG A 20 -5.97 -17.61 1.40
C ARG A 20 -5.10 -17.64 0.15
N LYS A 21 -4.69 -16.46 -0.33
CA LYS A 21 -3.94 -16.30 -1.57
C LYS A 21 -3.01 -15.09 -1.48
N ILE A 22 -1.78 -15.25 -1.97
CA ILE A 22 -0.82 -14.16 -2.16
C ILE A 22 -0.46 -14.03 -3.63
N VAL A 23 -0.53 -12.81 -4.15
CA VAL A 23 -0.27 -12.50 -5.55
C VAL A 23 0.98 -11.63 -5.63
N THR A 24 1.98 -12.06 -6.37
CA THR A 24 3.24 -11.32 -6.56
C THR A 24 3.71 -11.39 -8.01
N ASP A 25 4.78 -10.66 -8.34
CA ASP A 25 5.52 -10.93 -9.56
C ASP A 25 6.29 -12.28 -9.47
N LYS A 26 6.97 -12.64 -10.56
CA LYS A 26 7.74 -13.89 -10.68
C LYS A 26 9.15 -13.80 -10.05
N SER A 27 9.45 -12.81 -9.20
CA SER A 27 10.76 -12.71 -8.57
C SER A 27 11.02 -13.87 -7.61
N GLY A 28 12.15 -14.56 -7.78
CA GLY A 28 12.52 -15.71 -6.95
C GLY A 28 12.61 -15.40 -5.44
N SER A 29 12.82 -14.13 -5.07
CA SER A 29 12.83 -13.68 -3.68
C SER A 29 11.50 -13.90 -2.96
N TYR A 30 10.37 -13.70 -3.65
CA TYR A 30 9.03 -13.95 -3.10
C TYR A 30 8.76 -15.44 -2.95
N GLY A 31 9.20 -16.26 -3.91
CA GLY A 31 9.07 -17.71 -3.83
C GLY A 31 9.83 -18.32 -2.66
N VAL A 32 11.00 -17.77 -2.30
CA VAL A 32 11.75 -18.16 -1.10
C VAL A 32 11.00 -17.75 0.16
N ALA A 33 10.52 -16.50 0.22
CA ALA A 33 9.80 -15.97 1.37
C ALA A 33 8.46 -16.68 1.63
N HIS A 34 7.76 -17.06 0.56
CA HIS A 34 6.51 -17.81 0.61
C HIS A 34 6.74 -19.19 1.25
N ARG A 35 7.70 -19.96 0.73
CA ARG A 35 8.08 -21.28 1.28
C ARG A 35 8.52 -21.22 2.73
N GLU A 36 9.20 -20.15 3.14
CA GLU A 36 9.69 -20.00 4.52
C GLU A 36 8.59 -19.64 5.52
N LEU A 37 7.59 -18.83 5.13
CA LEU A 37 6.67 -18.19 6.08
C LEU A 37 5.21 -18.59 5.95
N ILE A 38 4.73 -18.87 4.74
CA ILE A 38 3.32 -19.13 4.44
C ILE A 38 3.18 -20.23 3.36
N PRO A 39 3.82 -21.41 3.55
CA PRO A 39 3.84 -22.45 2.52
C PRO A 39 2.44 -22.95 2.15
N ASP A 40 1.49 -22.92 3.08
CA ASP A 40 0.13 -23.42 2.89
C ASP A 40 -0.80 -22.43 2.14
N THR A 41 -0.39 -21.18 1.98
CA THR A 41 -1.15 -20.16 1.24
C THR A 41 -0.97 -20.34 -0.26
N ILE A 42 -2.02 -20.16 -1.07
CA ILE A 42 -1.92 -20.20 -2.54
C ILE A 42 -1.01 -19.06 -3.02
N HIS A 43 0.11 -19.38 -3.68
CA HIS A 43 0.94 -18.39 -4.36
C HIS A 43 0.57 -18.30 -5.84
N ASP A 44 0.17 -17.11 -6.28
CA ASP A 44 -0.15 -16.83 -7.68
C ASP A 44 0.81 -15.81 -8.30
N PRO A 45 1.78 -16.29 -9.09
CA PRO A 45 2.68 -15.44 -9.86
C PRO A 45 2.26 -15.33 -11.34
N SER A 46 0.98 -15.55 -11.67
CA SER A 46 0.53 -15.50 -13.06
C SER A 46 0.72 -14.11 -13.66
N GLN A 47 0.87 -14.07 -14.99
CA GLN A 47 0.97 -12.81 -15.70
C GLN A 47 -0.26 -11.95 -15.39
N TYR A 48 -0.04 -10.66 -15.14
CA TYR A 48 -1.08 -9.66 -14.86
C TYR A 48 -1.86 -9.82 -13.54
N ALA A 49 -1.66 -10.90 -12.77
CA ALA A 49 -2.35 -11.07 -11.49
C ALA A 49 -2.02 -9.93 -10.50
N ASN A 50 -0.79 -9.41 -10.55
CA ASN A 50 -0.35 -8.30 -9.71
C ASN A 50 -0.76 -6.91 -10.24
N ASN A 51 -1.54 -6.80 -11.33
CA ASN A 51 -1.92 -5.51 -11.94
C ASN A 51 -2.57 -4.55 -10.94
N ARG A 52 -3.39 -5.05 -10.03
CA ARG A 52 -4.01 -4.22 -8.98
C ARG A 52 -2.97 -3.56 -8.07
N ALA A 53 -1.94 -4.32 -7.69
CA ALA A 53 -0.83 -3.79 -6.89
C ALA A 53 -0.02 -2.78 -7.71
N GLU A 54 0.30 -3.08 -8.97
CA GLU A 54 1.02 -2.16 -9.86
C GLU A 54 0.28 -0.84 -10.08
N VAL A 55 -1.04 -0.88 -10.31
CA VAL A 55 -1.88 0.31 -10.44
C VAL A 55 -1.90 1.12 -9.14
N SER A 56 -1.95 0.45 -7.98
CA SER A 56 -1.92 1.14 -6.68
C SER A 56 -0.61 1.91 -6.43
N HIS A 57 0.48 1.54 -7.10
CA HIS A 57 1.78 2.23 -7.01
C HIS A 57 1.88 3.48 -7.89
N GLN A 58 0.99 3.66 -8.88
CA GLN A 58 1.08 4.75 -9.84
C GLN A 58 1.11 6.15 -9.18
N PRO A 59 0.23 6.49 -8.20
CA PRO A 59 0.26 7.80 -7.55
C PRO A 59 1.59 8.08 -6.84
N THR A 60 2.12 7.07 -6.15
CA THR A 60 3.41 7.13 -5.47
C THR A 60 4.56 7.35 -6.48
N ARG A 61 4.57 6.61 -7.60
CA ARG A 61 5.59 6.76 -8.66
C ARG A 61 5.53 8.11 -9.35
N VAL A 62 4.33 8.65 -9.60
CA VAL A 62 4.15 9.99 -10.16
C VAL A 62 4.77 11.05 -9.23
N ARG A 63 4.53 10.93 -7.92
CA ARG A 63 5.12 11.84 -6.92
C ARG A 63 6.63 11.68 -6.83
N GLU A 64 7.15 10.46 -6.78
CA GLU A 64 8.59 10.19 -6.81
C GLU A 64 9.27 10.84 -8.02
N ARG A 65 8.68 10.69 -9.21
CA ARG A 65 9.20 11.31 -10.44
C ARG A 65 9.20 12.83 -10.36
N GLY A 66 8.10 13.43 -9.89
CA GLY A 66 8.00 14.88 -9.68
C GLY A 66 9.04 15.42 -8.68
N MET A 67 9.40 14.61 -7.68
CA MET A 67 10.42 14.94 -6.67
C MET A 67 11.86 14.66 -7.12
N ARG A 68 12.08 14.23 -8.38
CA ARG A 68 13.39 13.82 -8.93
C ARG A 68 14.04 12.66 -8.14
N ARG A 69 13.22 11.68 -7.74
CA ARG A 69 13.59 10.50 -6.91
C ARG A 69 13.93 10.87 -5.47
N PHE A 70 13.81 9.90 -4.57
CA PHE A 70 14.25 10.06 -3.18
C PHE A 70 15.77 10.00 -3.09
N LYS A 71 16.35 10.86 -2.26
CA LYS A 71 17.80 10.95 -2.00
C LYS A 71 18.28 9.87 -1.02
N SER A 72 17.37 9.25 -0.27
CA SER A 72 17.68 8.15 0.66
C SER A 72 16.47 7.25 0.93
N ALA A 73 16.74 6.03 1.41
CA ALA A 73 15.70 5.09 1.83
C ALA A 73 14.86 5.66 3.00
N HIS A 74 15.50 6.37 3.93
CA HIS A 74 14.80 7.02 5.04
C HIS A 74 13.84 8.12 4.57
N GLN A 75 14.27 8.95 3.60
CA GLN A 75 13.40 9.94 2.99
C GLN A 75 12.20 9.29 2.30
N ALA A 76 12.44 8.21 1.56
CA ALA A 76 11.38 7.45 0.91
C ALA A 76 10.39 6.88 1.94
N GLN A 77 10.87 6.30 3.05
CA GLN A 77 10.02 5.77 4.11
C GLN A 77 9.16 6.86 4.77
N ARG A 78 9.75 8.01 5.11
CA ARG A 78 9.00 9.15 5.65
C ARG A 78 7.92 9.64 4.69
N PHE A 79 8.28 9.76 3.41
CA PHE A 79 7.31 10.14 2.37
C PHE A 79 6.18 9.12 2.27
N LEU A 80 6.49 7.82 2.15
CA LEU A 80 5.50 6.75 2.01
C LEU A 80 4.55 6.70 3.21
N GLY A 81 5.04 6.90 4.43
CA GLY A 81 4.22 6.93 5.64
C GLY A 81 3.16 8.05 5.60
N VAL A 82 3.58 9.28 5.32
CA VAL A 82 2.67 10.43 5.19
C VAL A 82 1.74 10.26 3.98
N HIS A 83 2.28 9.85 2.84
CA HIS A 83 1.53 9.69 1.60
C HIS A 83 0.42 8.64 1.74
N ALA A 84 0.70 7.50 2.38
CA ALA A 84 -0.29 6.46 2.63
C ALA A 84 -1.44 6.95 3.53
N ALA A 85 -1.13 7.71 4.58
CA ALA A 85 -2.14 8.30 5.47
C ALA A 85 -3.05 9.29 4.71
N VAL A 86 -2.45 10.20 3.93
CA VAL A 86 -3.19 11.18 3.12
C VAL A 86 -4.05 10.48 2.07
N CYS A 87 -3.51 9.51 1.33
CA CYS A 87 -4.28 8.76 0.35
C CYS A 87 -5.43 7.99 0.99
N SER A 88 -5.22 7.36 2.15
CA SER A 88 -6.30 6.63 2.85
C SER A 88 -7.43 7.56 3.28
N LEU A 89 -7.09 8.79 3.71
CA LEU A 89 -8.07 9.77 4.19
C LEU A 89 -8.88 10.41 3.04
N PHE A 90 -8.24 10.69 1.90
CA PHE A 90 -8.85 11.45 0.80
C PHE A 90 -9.29 10.62 -0.42
N ASN A 91 -8.71 9.43 -0.66
CA ASN A 91 -9.04 8.55 -1.79
C ASN A 91 -10.05 7.46 -1.41
N LEU A 92 -11.24 7.88 -0.95
CA LEU A 92 -12.30 7.01 -0.42
C LEU A 92 -13.05 6.17 -1.47
N GLY A 93 -12.59 6.15 -2.72
CA GLY A 93 -13.27 5.43 -3.81
C GLY A 93 -14.72 5.91 -4.01
N ARG A 94 -14.92 7.09 -4.60
CA ARG A 94 -16.25 7.71 -4.80
C ARG A 94 -17.31 6.77 -5.40
N HIS A 95 -16.90 5.81 -6.21
CA HIS A 95 -17.80 4.84 -6.85
C HIS A 95 -18.25 3.69 -5.93
N LEU A 96 -17.67 3.56 -4.73
CA LEU A 96 -17.97 2.51 -3.76
C LEU A 96 -18.90 2.98 -2.64
N ILE A 97 -19.16 4.28 -2.51
CA ILE A 97 -19.93 4.87 -1.41
C ILE A 97 -20.95 5.90 -1.90
N SER A 98 -22.04 6.06 -1.14
CA SER A 98 -23.07 7.03 -1.47
C SER A 98 -22.52 8.47 -1.49
N ALA A 99 -23.11 9.34 -2.31
CA ALA A 99 -22.68 10.73 -2.40
C ALA A 99 -22.72 11.47 -1.06
N LYS A 100 -23.74 11.19 -0.22
CA LYS A 100 -23.87 11.76 1.13
C LYS A 100 -22.70 11.33 2.02
N HIS A 101 -22.39 10.03 2.06
CA HIS A 101 -21.30 9.50 2.87
C HIS A 101 -19.94 10.02 2.39
N TYR A 102 -19.73 10.08 1.07
CA TYR A 102 -18.52 10.65 0.49
C TYR A 102 -18.29 12.10 0.93
N ARG A 103 -19.33 12.94 0.87
CA ARG A 103 -19.25 14.35 1.31
C ARG A 103 -18.94 14.46 2.80
N SER A 104 -19.61 13.70 3.66
CA SER A 104 -19.36 13.75 5.12
C SER A 104 -17.94 13.32 5.48
N THR A 105 -17.44 12.25 4.84
CA THR A 105 -16.08 11.76 5.12
C THR A 105 -15.02 12.71 4.58
N ARG A 106 -15.28 13.35 3.41
CA ARG A 106 -14.42 14.43 2.87
C ARG A 106 -14.37 15.65 3.78
N GLN A 107 -15.50 16.10 4.33
CA GLN A 107 -15.54 17.23 5.26
C GLN A 107 -14.73 16.92 6.52
N ARG A 108 -14.92 15.74 7.11
CA ARG A 108 -14.12 15.29 8.26
C ARG A 108 -12.64 15.24 7.95
N ALA A 109 -12.26 14.69 6.79
CA ALA A 109 -10.88 14.66 6.33
C ALA A 109 -10.26 16.06 6.23
N CYS A 110 -10.99 17.02 5.64
CA CYS A 110 -10.55 18.42 5.56
C CYS A 110 -10.40 19.05 6.95
N SER A 111 -11.36 18.88 7.85
CA SER A 111 -11.24 19.44 9.22
C SER A 111 -10.07 18.83 10.00
N SER A 112 -9.83 17.52 9.87
CA SER A 112 -8.65 16.89 10.48
C SER A 112 -7.34 17.42 9.89
N TRP A 113 -7.33 17.71 8.58
CA TRP A 113 -6.19 18.32 7.92
C TRP A 113 -5.94 19.75 8.42
N GLU A 114 -6.97 20.59 8.42
CA GLU A 114 -6.90 21.97 8.94
C GLU A 114 -6.42 22.03 10.39
N TRP A 115 -6.88 21.11 11.23
CA TRP A 115 -6.40 20.99 12.61
C TRP A 115 -4.91 20.61 12.69
N ALA A 116 -4.46 19.68 11.86
CA ALA A 116 -3.08 19.22 11.87
C ALA A 116 -2.09 20.20 11.21
N THR A 117 -2.56 21.01 10.26
CA THR A 117 -1.74 21.94 9.46
C THR A 117 -2.18 23.40 9.62
N GLY A 118 -2.77 23.76 10.77
CA GLY A 118 -3.22 25.13 11.04
C GLY A 118 -2.16 26.19 10.70
N PRO A 119 -2.55 27.46 10.53
CA PRO A 119 -1.62 28.54 10.20
C PRO A 119 -0.40 28.62 11.15
#